data_AF-A0A2D9H110-F1
#
_entry.id   AF-A0A2D9H110-F1
#
_cell.length_a   1.000
_cell.length_b   1.000
_cell.length_c   1.000
_cell.angle_alpha   90.00
_cell.angle_beta   90.00
_cell.angle_gamma   90.00
#
_symmetry.space_group_name_H-M   'P 1'
#
loop_
_entity.id
_entity.type
_entity.pdbx_description
1 polymer ?
#
loop_
_entity_poly.entity_id
_entity_poly.type
_entity_poly.pdbx_seq_one_letter_code
_entity_poly.pdbx_strand_id
1 'polypeptide(L)' 'MRGGRQYGNRKRTKQDMRGSALMMLTMRQSLDGLTAEQISRSYGLPIPEAADLLKKETLRRRMA' A
#
# COMPACT_ATOMS: atom_id res chain seq x y z
N MET A 1 -14.89 -19.52 30.50
CA MET A 1 -15.14 -18.13 30.03
C MET A 1 -14.30 -17.89 28.77
N ARG A 2 -14.90 -17.91 27.58
CA ARG A 2 -14.20 -17.64 26.30
C ARG A 2 -14.17 -16.12 26.11
N GLY A 3 -13.01 -15.50 26.36
CA GLY A 3 -12.75 -14.11 25.99
C GLY A 3 -12.74 -13.99 24.47
N GLY A 4 -13.88 -13.63 23.88
CA GLY A 4 -13.94 -13.22 22.49
C GLY A 4 -13.04 -12.01 22.33
N ARG A 5 -11.94 -12.15 21.60
CA ARG A 5 -11.09 -11.03 21.21
C ARG A 5 -12.00 -10.08 20.42
N GLN A 6 -12.42 -8.99 21.04
CA GLN A 6 -13.05 -7.89 20.35
C GLN A 6 -11.99 -7.33 19.41
N TYR A 7 -12.04 -7.74 18.14
CA TYR A 7 -11.36 -7.05 17.06
C TYR A 7 -12.05 -5.70 16.91
N GLY A 8 -11.75 -4.77 17.82
CA GLY A 8 -12.21 -3.40 17.71
C GLY A 8 -11.75 -2.87 16.36
N ASN A 9 -12.67 -2.23 15.62
CA ASN A 9 -12.40 -1.55 14.36
C ASN A 9 -11.34 -0.45 14.58
N ARG A 10 -10.07 -0.83 14.71
CA ARG A 10 -8.96 0.10 14.79
C ARG A 10 -8.90 0.76 13.41
N LYS A 11 -9.20 2.06 13.36
CA LYS A 11 -9.01 2.85 12.15
C LYS A 11 -7.56 2.63 11.69
N ARG A 12 -7.39 2.20 10.44
CA ARG A 12 -6.06 2.02 9.85
C ARG A 12 -5.31 3.34 9.96
N THR A 13 -4.10 3.28 10.51
CA THR A 13 -3.24 4.45 10.54
C THR A 13 -2.70 4.73 9.15
N LYS A 14 -2.23 5.95 8.92
CA LYS A 14 -1.55 6.31 7.67
C LYS A 14 -0.35 5.38 7.39
N GLN A 15 0.34 4.94 8.44
CA GLN A 15 1.45 4.00 8.33
C GLN A 15 0.99 2.61 7.87
N ASP A 16 -0.16 2.12 8.36
CA ASP A 16 -0.73 0.83 7.94
C ASP A 16 -1.14 0.85 6.46
N MET A 17 -1.73 1.97 6.00
CA MET A 17 -2.09 2.19 4.60
C MET A 17 -0.86 2.15 3.71
N ARG A 18 0.20 2.86 4.11
CA ARG A 18 1.48 2.90 3.41
C ARG A 18 2.16 1.54 3.35
N GLY A 19 2.20 0.82 4.47
CA GLY A 19 2.78 -0.52 4.54
C GLY A 19 2.02 -1.50 3.63
N SER A 20 0.70 -1.42 3.62
CA SER A 20 -0.14 -2.26 2.76
C SER A 20 0.09 -1.98 1.27
N ALA A 21 0.17 -0.70 0.88
CA ALA A 21 0.43 -0.30 -0.50
C ALA A 21 1.84 -0.75 -0.95
N LEU A 22 2.85 -0.57 -0.11
CA LEU A 22 4.21 -1.01 -0.37
C LEU A 22 4.29 -2.54 -0.53
N MET A 23 3.66 -3.30 0.38
CA MET A 23 3.65 -4.75 0.32
C MET A 23 3.00 -5.25 -0.98
N MET A 24 1.88 -4.66 -1.40
CA MET A 24 1.27 -4.99 -2.69
C MET A 24 2.22 -4.68 -3.85
N LEU A 25 2.81 -3.48 -3.88
CA LEU A 25 3.73 -3.06 -4.93
C LEU A 25 4.93 -3.99 -5.04
N THR A 26 5.53 -4.41 -3.93
CA THR A 26 6.68 -5.32 -3.92
C THR A 26 6.32 -6.73 -4.35
N MET A 27 5.16 -7.27 -3.95
CA MET A 27 4.76 -8.65 -4.25
C MET A 27 4.17 -8.82 -5.65
N ARG A 28 3.75 -7.73 -6.32
CA ARG A 28 3.12 -7.81 -7.65
C ARG A 28 4.15 -8.20 -8.71
N GLN A 29 3.79 -9.09 -9.63
CA GLN A 29 4.74 -9.53 -10.67
C GLN A 29 5.15 -8.37 -11.62
N SER A 30 4.21 -7.55 -12.07
CA SER A 30 4.46 -6.36 -12.89
C SER A 30 3.78 -5.10 -12.35
N LEU A 31 4.40 -3.95 -12.60
CA LEU A 31 3.85 -2.63 -12.31
C LEU A 31 3.18 -1.98 -13.53
N ASP A 32 3.18 -2.64 -14.68
CA ASP A 32 2.62 -2.09 -15.92
C ASP A 32 1.12 -1.78 -15.76
N GLY A 33 0.72 -0.62 -16.29
CA GLY A 33 -0.66 -0.12 -16.19
C GLY A 33 -1.12 0.26 -14.78
N LEU A 34 -0.24 0.19 -13.77
CA LEU A 34 -0.56 0.65 -12.42
C LEU A 34 -0.36 2.16 -12.32
N THR A 35 -1.35 2.84 -11.77
CA THR A 35 -1.36 4.31 -11.62
C THR A 35 -1.41 4.72 -10.15
N ALA A 36 -0.95 5.94 -9.87
CA ALA A 36 -0.99 6.49 -8.52
C ALA A 36 -2.44 6.65 -8.00
N GLU A 37 -3.38 6.94 -8.90
CA GLU A 37 -4.80 7.09 -8.63
C GLU A 37 -5.42 5.77 -8.17
N GLN A 38 -5.07 4.65 -8.82
CA GLN A 38 -5.52 3.32 -8.42
C GLN A 38 -5.00 2.93 -7.04
N ILE A 39 -3.73 3.22 -6.76
CA ILE A 39 -3.11 2.96 -5.45
C ILE A 39 -3.76 3.84 -4.38
N SER A 40 -3.95 5.14 -4.65
CA SER A 40 -4.61 6.08 -3.76
C SER A 40 -6.02 5.61 -3.40
N ARG A 41 -6.82 5.23 -4.41
CA ARG A 41 -8.19 4.74 -4.22
C ARG A 41 -8.24 3.43 -3.42
N SER A 42 -7.31 2.52 -3.66
CA SER A 42 -7.34 1.18 -3.04
C SER A 42 -6.80 1.17 -1.61
N TYR A 43 -5.83 2.04 -1.30
CA TYR A 43 -5.11 2.03 -0.03
C TYR A 43 -5.36 3.27 0.84
N GLY A 44 -6.12 4.26 0.36
CA GLY A 44 -6.47 5.46 1.13
C GLY A 44 -5.31 6.45 1.30
N LEU A 45 -4.30 6.37 0.43
CA LEU A 45 -3.16 7.29 0.46
C LEU A 45 -3.41 8.54 -0.39
N PRO A 46 -2.85 9.70 -0.03
CA PRO A 46 -2.82 10.84 -0.94
C PRO A 46 -2.12 10.49 -2.26
N ILE A 47 -2.62 11.00 -3.38
CA ILE A 47 -2.05 10.75 -4.72
C ILE A 47 -0.54 11.02 -4.79
N PRO A 48 0.00 12.13 -4.23
CA PRO A 48 1.45 12.37 -4.26
C PRO A 48 2.26 11.28 -3.56
N GLU A 49 1.74 10.73 -2.46
CA GLU A 49 2.40 9.67 -1.69
C GLU A 49 2.32 8.32 -2.42
N ALA A 50 1.18 8.02 -3.05
CA ALA A 50 1.03 6.86 -3.90
C ALA A 50 1.98 6.89 -5.12
N ALA A 51 2.14 8.06 -5.74
CA ALA A 51 3.07 8.28 -6.86
C ALA A 51 4.53 8.08 -6.43
N ASP A 52 4.92 8.60 -5.26
CA ASP A 52 6.26 8.42 -4.70
C ASP A 52 6.56 6.94 -4.41
N LEU A 53 5.61 6.20 -3.83
CA LEU A 53 5.76 4.75 -3.60
C LEU A 53 5.92 3.97 -4.90
N LEU A 54 5.09 4.26 -5.90
CA LEU A 54 5.17 3.61 -7.21
C LEU A 54 6.50 3.88 -7.90
N LYS A 55 6.98 5.14 -7.85
CA LYS A 55 8.28 5.54 -8.40
C LYS A 55 9.42 4.81 -7.71
N LYS A 56 9.41 4.74 -6.37
CA LYS A 56 10.44 4.04 -5.59
C LYS A 56 10.50 2.56 -5.91
N GLU A 57 9.36 1.89 -5.98
CA GLU A 57 9.32 0.47 -6.36
C GLU A 57 9.80 0.25 -7.80
N THR A 58 9.41 1.12 -8.73
CA THR A 58 9.87 1.05 -10.12
C THR A 58 11.39 1.17 -10.22
N LEU A 59 12.00 2.11 -9.47
CA LEU A 59 13.45 2.27 -9.42
C LEU A 59 14.13 1.07 -8.77
N ARG A 60 13.60 0.55 -7.66
CA ARG A 60 14.11 -0.64 -6.97
C ARG A 60 14.22 -1.83 -7.93
N ARG A 61 13.19 -2.08 -8.75
CA ARG A 61 13.17 -3.19 -9.73
C ARG A 61 14.12 -3.02 -10.90
N ARG A 62 14.48 -1.78 -11.25
CA ARG A 62 15.47 -1.52 -12.29
C ARG A 62 16.91 -1.74 -11.81
N MET A 63 17.13 -1.69 -10.50
CA MET A 63 18.44 -1.87 -9.88
C MET A 63 18.68 -3.29 -9.35
N ALA A 64 17.65 -4.14 -9.35
CA ALA A 64 17.70 -5.54 -8.93
C ALA A 64 17.83 -6.45 -10.16
#